data_AF-A0A8J2LU08-F1
#
_entry.id   AF-A0A8J2LU08-F1
#
_cell.length_a   1.000
_cell.length_b   1.000
_cell.length_c   1.000
_cell.angle_alpha   90.00
_cell.angle_beta   90.00
_cell.angle_gamma   90.00
#
_symmetry.space_group_name_H-M   'P 1'
#
loop_
_entity.id
_entity.type
_entity.pdbx_description
1 polymer ?
#
loop_
_entity_poly.entity_id
_entity_poly.type
_entity_poly.pdbx_seq_one_letter_code
_entity_poly.pdbx_strand_id
1 'polypeptide(L)'
;CIVVTDGKLIREVLQMNEFSGRPRINLLDSRCDDNIPRGIGTTEGSTWMEQRRFAIKYLRELGYGKMSTAQKIQGEIDELLIRLESKKGRPIQVINLFNSAVVNS
;
A
#
# COMPACT_ATOMS: atom_id res chain seq x y z
N CYS A 1 -6.63 -6.60 -23.69
CA CYS A 1 -6.53 -7.00 -22.27
C CYS A 1 -6.49 -8.52 -22.23
N ILE A 2 -5.56 -9.10 -21.49
CA ILE A 2 -5.47 -10.56 -21.28
C ILE A 2 -5.89 -10.81 -19.82
N VAL A 3 -6.76 -11.79 -19.60
CA VAL A 3 -7.26 -12.14 -18.27
C VAL A 3 -6.74 -13.51 -17.90
N VAL A 4 -6.06 -13.61 -16.75
CA VAL A 4 -5.55 -14.86 -16.20
C VAL A 4 -6.36 -15.18 -14.95
N THR A 5 -6.98 -16.36 -14.91
CA THR A 5 -7.94 -16.73 -13.85
C THR A 5 -7.48 -17.89 -12.97
N ASP A 6 -6.60 -18.76 -13.47
CA ASP A 6 -6.11 -19.91 -12.71
C ASP A 6 -4.99 -19.50 -11.74
N GLY A 7 -5.04 -20.00 -10.51
CA GLY A 7 -4.09 -19.62 -9.45
C GLY A 7 -2.65 -20.03 -9.73
N LYS A 8 -2.41 -21.16 -10.40
CA LYS A 8 -1.06 -21.58 -10.78
C LYS A 8 -0.54 -20.68 -11.89
N LEU A 9 -1.37 -20.39 -12.89
CA LEU A 9 -1.01 -19.47 -13.98
C LEU A 9 -0.76 -18.05 -13.48
N ILE A 10 -1.56 -17.54 -12.53
CA ILE A 10 -1.34 -16.22 -11.91
C ILE A 10 0.05 -16.17 -11.27
N ARG A 11 0.42 -17.22 -10.52
CA ARG A 11 1.74 -17.27 -9.88
C ARG A 11 2.88 -17.27 -10.91
N GLU A 12 2.75 -18.05 -11.97
CA GLU A 12 3.75 -18.15 -13.04
C GLU A 12 3.91 -16.81 -13.77
N VAL A 13 2.80 -16.21 -14.21
CA VAL A 13 2.78 -14.92 -14.91
C VAL A 13 3.38 -13.81 -14.05
N LEU A 14 3.08 -13.76 -12.75
CA LEU A 14 3.62 -12.74 -11.84
C LEU A 14 5.12 -12.91 -11.53
N GLN A 15 5.72 -14.06 -11.86
CA GLN A 15 7.17 -14.29 -11.72
C GLN A 15 7.96 -13.93 -12.98
N MET A 16 7.28 -13.71 -14.11
CA MET A 16 7.88 -13.36 -15.39
C MET A 16 8.12 -11.84 -15.47
N ASN A 17 9.30 -11.44 -15.93
CA ASN A 17 9.67 -10.03 -16.03
C ASN A 17 8.85 -9.28 -17.09
N GLU A 18 8.42 -9.99 -18.12
CA GLU A 18 7.60 -9.49 -19.24
C GLU A 18 6.25 -8.95 -18.77
N PHE A 19 5.72 -9.48 -17.67
CA PHE A 19 4.44 -9.07 -17.07
C PHE A 19 4.62 -8.16 -15.85
N SER A 20 5.84 -7.69 -15.59
CA SER A 20 6.13 -6.83 -14.43
C SER A 20 5.84 -5.33 -14.65
N GLY A 21 5.27 -4.94 -15.80
CA GLY A 21 4.89 -3.56 -16.14
C GLY A 21 3.71 -3.00 -15.33
N ARG A 22 3.36 -1.73 -15.56
CA ARG A 22 2.24 -1.00 -14.96
C ARG A 22 1.33 -0.48 -16.07
N PRO A 23 0.04 -0.86 -16.08
CA PRO A 23 -0.88 -0.29 -17.06
C PRO A 23 -1.01 1.22 -16.83
N ARG A 24 -1.10 1.99 -17.92
CA ARG A 24 -1.39 3.43 -17.82
C ARG A 24 -2.82 3.63 -17.33
N ILE A 25 -2.95 4.30 -16.20
CA ILE A 25 -4.23 4.63 -15.58
C ILE A 25 -4.29 6.15 -15.52
N ASN A 26 -5.16 6.76 -16.33
CA ASN A 26 -5.25 8.21 -16.49
C ASN A 26 -5.34 8.99 -15.16
N LEU A 27 -6.01 8.42 -14.15
CA LEU A 27 -6.14 9.01 -12.81
C LEU A 27 -4.80 9.12 -12.04
N LEU A 28 -3.85 8.24 -12.34
CA LEU A 28 -2.53 8.25 -11.72
C LEU A 28 -1.56 9.16 -12.48
N ASP A 29 -1.66 9.18 -13.80
CA ASP A 29 -0.83 10.03 -14.66
C ASP A 29 -1.18 11.52 -14.48
N SER A 30 -2.47 11.84 -14.26
CA SER A 30 -2.93 13.21 -14.00
C SER A 30 -2.51 13.79 -12.65
N ARG A 31 -1.83 13.02 -11.79
CA ARG A 31 -1.27 13.51 -10.52
C ARG A 31 0.07 14.21 -10.71
N CYS A 32 0.63 14.16 -11.91
CA CYS A 32 1.86 14.83 -12.28
C CYS A 32 1.52 15.87 -13.36
N ASP A 33 1.93 17.12 -13.15
CA ASP A 33 1.58 18.25 -14.04
C ASP A 33 2.01 18.04 -15.50
N ASP A 34 2.99 17.16 -15.73
CA ASP A 34 3.62 16.84 -17.01
C ASP A 34 3.10 15.53 -17.65
N ASN A 35 2.14 14.83 -17.03
CA ASN A 35 1.73 13.45 -17.38
C ASN A 35 2.91 12.46 -17.43
N ILE A 36 4.02 12.75 -16.74
CA ILE A 36 5.16 11.85 -16.63
C ILE A 36 4.94 10.94 -15.41
N PRO A 37 4.95 9.60 -15.58
CA PRO A 37 4.81 8.70 -14.45
C PRO A 37 5.93 8.89 -13.43
N ARG A 38 5.55 9.03 -12.15
CA ARG A 38 6.48 9.18 -11.01
C ARG A 38 6.08 8.27 -9.86
N GLY A 39 7.08 7.72 -9.17
CA GLY A 39 6.87 6.89 -7.99
C GLY A 39 6.77 5.40 -8.32
N ILE A 40 6.74 4.59 -7.26
CA ILE A 40 6.80 3.12 -7.34
C ILE A 40 5.55 2.50 -7.97
N GLY A 41 4.42 3.22 -7.93
CA GLY A 41 3.12 2.73 -8.43
C GLY A 41 2.93 2.85 -9.94
N THR A 42 3.61 3.81 -10.59
CA THR A 42 3.33 4.20 -11.98
C THR A 42 4.55 4.13 -12.91
N THR A 43 5.77 4.15 -12.36
CA THR A 43 7.00 4.03 -13.16
C THR A 43 7.33 2.58 -13.53
N GLU A 44 8.18 2.41 -14.54
CA GLU A 44 8.72 1.13 -14.99
C GLU A 44 10.26 1.19 -15.13
N GLY A 45 10.88 0.05 -15.43
CA GLY A 45 12.30 -0.03 -15.76
C GLY A 45 13.23 0.39 -14.62
N SER A 46 14.33 1.08 -14.96
CA SER A 46 15.38 1.48 -14.01
C SER A 46 14.86 2.42 -12.92
N THR A 47 14.01 3.38 -13.27
CA THR A 47 13.41 4.32 -12.30
C THR A 47 12.58 3.59 -11.25
N TRP A 48 11.74 2.64 -11.67
CA TRP A 48 10.98 1.82 -10.74
C TRP A 48 11.87 0.98 -9.83
N MET A 49 12.91 0.34 -10.40
CA MET A 49 13.84 -0.48 -9.63
C MET A 49 14.59 0.33 -8.56
N GLU A 50 15.06 1.53 -8.91
CA GLU A 50 15.75 2.43 -7.99
C GLU A 50 14.83 2.86 -6.85
N GLN A 51 13.64 3.38 -7.18
CA GLN A 51 12.67 3.84 -6.18
C GLN A 51 12.18 2.72 -5.27
N ARG A 52 11.94 1.52 -5.82
CA ARG A 52 11.57 0.34 -5.04
C ARG A 52 12.69 -0.06 -4.08
N ARG A 53 13.93 -0.09 -4.54
CA ARG A 53 15.08 -0.44 -3.70
C ARG A 53 15.28 0.58 -2.59
N PHE A 54 15.18 1.87 -2.92
CA PHE A 54 15.21 2.96 -1.95
C PHE A 54 14.11 2.79 -0.89
N ALA A 55 12.84 2.69 -1.28
CA ALA A 55 11.73 2.60 -0.34
C ALA A 55 11.81 1.37 0.57
N ILE A 56 12.12 0.18 0.02
CA ILE A 56 12.25 -1.03 0.85
C ILE A 56 13.40 -0.89 1.85
N LYS A 57 14.53 -0.30 1.45
CA LYS A 57 15.66 -0.05 2.35
C LYS A 57 15.23 0.84 3.52
N TYR A 58 14.66 2.01 3.21
CA TYR A 58 14.24 2.97 4.23
C TYR A 58 13.10 2.44 5.11
N LEU A 59 12.13 1.72 4.55
CA LEU A 59 11.08 1.07 5.35
C LEU A 59 11.69 0.13 6.40
N ARG A 60 12.65 -0.71 6.04
CA ARG A 60 13.34 -1.61 6.98
C ARG A 60 14.13 -0.84 8.04
N GLU A 61 14.76 0.27 7.67
CA GLU A 61 15.47 1.16 8.61
C GLU A 61 14.50 1.77 9.62
N LEU A 62 13.34 2.26 9.18
CA LEU A 62 12.26 2.79 10.01
C LEU A 62 11.57 1.76 10.90
N GLY A 63 11.87 0.47 10.72
CA GLY A 63 11.38 -0.61 11.57
C GLY A 63 10.37 -1.53 10.91
N TYR A 64 10.08 -1.37 9.61
CA TYR A 64 9.25 -2.32 8.88
C TYR A 64 9.80 -3.75 9.01
N GLY A 65 8.95 -4.66 9.48
CA GLY A 65 9.32 -6.04 9.78
C GLY A 65 10.03 -6.24 11.13
N LYS A 66 10.13 -5.21 11.98
CA LYS A 66 10.65 -5.29 13.35
C LYS A 66 9.52 -5.17 14.38
N MET A 67 9.80 -5.60 15.61
CA MET A 67 8.87 -5.49 16.74
C MET A 67 8.41 -4.06 17.04
N SER A 68 9.24 -3.06 16.75
CA SER A 68 8.88 -1.65 16.95
C SER A 68 7.67 -1.21 16.12
N THR A 69 7.51 -1.72 14.89
CA THR A 69 6.31 -1.46 14.09
C THR A 69 5.08 -2.16 14.67
N ALA A 70 5.23 -3.38 15.20
CA ALA A 70 4.12 -4.07 15.86
C ALA A 70 3.64 -3.31 17.10
N GLN A 71 4.55 -2.69 17.87
CA GLN A 71 4.20 -1.86 19.02
C GLN A 71 3.41 -0.60 18.62
N LYS A 72 3.78 0.07 17.52
CA LYS A 72 3.02 1.21 17.00
C LYS A 72 1.61 0.81 16.57
N ILE A 73 1.50 -0.29 15.83
CA ILE A 73 0.20 -0.85 15.43
C ILE A 73 -0.66 -1.17 16.67
N GLN A 74 -0.06 -1.75 17.71
CA GLN A 74 -0.78 -2.04 18.96
C GLN A 74 -1.29 -0.75 19.63
N GLY A 75 -0.49 0.32 19.66
CA GLY A 75 -0.92 1.61 20.17
C GLY A 75 -2.14 2.17 19.41
N GLU A 76 -2.12 2.12 18.07
CA GLU A 76 -3.26 2.57 17.24
C GLU A 76 -4.51 1.70 17.45
N ILE A 77 -4.34 0.39 17.73
CA ILE A 77 -5.45 -0.49 18.09
C ILE A 77 -6.06 -0.05 19.43
N ASP A 78 -5.23 0.22 20.44
CA ASP A 78 -5.69 0.64 21.76
C ASP A 78 -6.47 1.97 21.67
N GLU A 79 -5.98 2.94 20.88
CA GLU A 79 -6.69 4.19 20.61
C GLU A 79 -8.03 3.98 19.88
N LEU A 80 -8.05 3.08 18.89
CA LEU A 80 -9.25 2.74 18.16
C LEU A 80 -10.30 2.09 19.09
N LEU A 81 -9.87 1.20 19.99
CA LEU A 81 -10.75 0.56 20.98
C LEU A 81 -11.37 1.59 21.92
N ILE A 82 -10.58 2.52 22.46
CA ILE A 82 -11.08 3.63 23.28
C ILE A 82 -12.14 4.43 22.51
N ARG A 83 -11.88 4.73 21.24
CA ARG A 83 -12.83 5.46 20.39
C ARG A 83 -14.12 4.68 20.15
N LEU A 84 -14.05 3.37 20.00
CA LEU A 84 -15.22 2.49 19.86
C LEU A 84 -16.03 2.41 21.15
N GLU A 85 -15.39 2.20 22.28
CA GLU A 85 -16.04 2.16 23.60
C GLU A 85 -16.78 3.45 23.92
N SER A 86 -16.22 4.61 23.51
CA SER A 86 -16.87 5.92 23.67
C SER A 86 -18.25 6.03 23.01
N LYS A 87 -18.56 5.14 22.05
CA LYS A 87 -19.84 5.11 21.33
C LYS A 87 -20.95 4.41 22.12
N LYS A 88 -20.63 3.77 23.25
CA LYS A 88 -21.59 3.19 24.21
C LYS A 88 -22.67 2.31 23.56
N GLY A 89 -22.26 1.44 22.63
CA GLY A 89 -23.15 0.51 21.92
C GLY A 89 -24.09 1.14 20.89
N ARG A 90 -23.95 2.44 20.60
CA ARG A 90 -24.73 3.10 19.55
C ARG A 90 -24.25 2.66 18.16
N PRO A 91 -25.13 2.68 17.15
CA PRO A 91 -24.72 2.46 15.77
C PRO A 91 -23.59 3.42 15.36
N ILE A 92 -22.58 2.88 14.67
CA ILE A 92 -21.42 3.63 14.20
C ILE A 92 -21.27 3.48 12.68
N GLN A 93 -20.81 4.54 12.04
CA GLN A 93 -20.42 4.48 10.64
C GLN A 93 -18.99 3.95 10.54
N VAL A 94 -18.81 2.82 9.87
CA VAL A 94 -17.50 2.14 9.79
C VAL A 94 -16.65 2.55 8.58
N ILE A 95 -17.24 3.25 7.60
CA ILE A 95 -16.61 3.46 6.27
C ILE A 95 -15.24 4.15 6.32
N ASN A 96 -15.04 5.06 7.28
CA ASN A 96 -13.77 5.78 7.48
C ASN A 96 -13.18 5.54 8.87
N LEU A 97 -13.73 4.60 9.63
CA LEU A 97 -13.37 4.39 11.03
C LEU A 97 -11.89 4.01 11.18
N PHE A 98 -11.38 3.16 10.27
CA PHE A 98 -10.03 2.63 10.33
C PHE A 98 -8.99 3.52 9.65
N ASN A 99 -9.42 4.49 8.84
CA ASN A 99 -8.49 5.29 8.01
C ASN A 99 -7.48 6.05 8.88
N SER A 100 -7.92 6.63 10.00
CA SER A 100 -7.00 7.34 10.90
C SER A 100 -5.98 6.41 11.53
N ALA A 101 -6.40 5.23 11.99
CA ALA A 101 -5.51 4.24 12.61
C ALA A 101 -4.46 3.72 11.62
N VAL A 102 -4.84 3.53 10.35
CA VAL A 102 -3.91 3.09 9.29
C VAL A 102 -2.90 4.18 8.90
N VAL A 103 -3.29 5.46 8.97
CA VAL A 103 -2.42 6.59 8.58
C VAL A 103 -1.47 6.99 9.70
N ASN A 104 -1.85 6.80 10.96
CA ASN A 104 -1.07 7.22 12.12
C ASN A 104 0.01 6.19 12.57
N SER A 105 -0.14 4.91 12.18
CA SER A 105 0.78 3.80 12.55
C SER A 105 2.19 3.88 11.96
#